data_AF-A0AAU6H8A5-F1
#
_entry.id   AF-A0AAU6H8A5-F1
#
_cell.length_a   1.000
_cell.length_b   1.000
_cell.length_c   1.000
_cell.angle_alpha   90.00
_cell.angle_beta   90.00
_cell.angle_gamma   90.00
#
_symmetry.space_group_name_H-M   'P 1'
#
loop_
_entity.id
_entity.type
_entity.pdbx_description
1 polymer ?
#
loop_
_entity_poly.entity_id
_entity_poly.type
_entity_poly.pdbx_seq_one_letter_code
_entity_poly.pdbx_strand_id
1 'polypeptide(L)'
;MLVTPDTAAARRAEDALWCATDAVLRRTGAGEVTPPRHPARKAAAHQARTEPLPLTGPPDREGPVGDGPRTVPLPRPAAGRWAVDLAAPAPHLDAAVGRALASIPQGRGTTTDTEGPGVVLRAWKAEEATVLGETAERLDQVWPAMLAELREGVRQIALLCGRAIDGFTDFTTHGAVFVNAARLTVGRTGLPGWVRLADALVHEGTHTRCNAAAFSTPFLMAATGPGTSVMTPLRPDPRPLAGLFQQTVVLVRQTVLYRLIHQEAPLSDPQREAVAARRARLMEQASQGLDTLGRHRVTLTPVGEAVRIEAAGLLAEEDAREGTRPGRLPGGHA
;
A
#
# COMPACT_ATOMS: atom_id res chain seq x y z
N MET A 1 -16.22 2.27 -3.95
CA MET A 1 -14.86 1.96 -4.45
C MET A 1 -15.03 0.85 -5.46
N LEU A 2 -14.22 0.85 -6.53
CA LEU A 2 -14.12 -0.27 -7.45
C LEU A 2 -12.79 -1.01 -7.23
N VAL A 3 -12.74 -2.29 -7.57
CA VAL A 3 -11.51 -3.09 -7.62
C VAL A 3 -10.69 -2.66 -8.84
N THR A 4 -11.35 -2.37 -9.96
CA THR A 4 -10.72 -1.67 -11.08
C THR A 4 -10.25 -0.27 -10.66
N PRO A 5 -9.11 0.24 -11.17
CA PRO A 5 -8.64 1.57 -10.82
C PRO A 5 -9.61 2.67 -11.27
N ASP A 6 -9.93 3.60 -10.38
CA ASP A 6 -10.78 4.75 -10.66
C ASP A 6 -10.17 6.01 -10.02
N THR A 7 -9.47 6.78 -10.86
CA THR A 7 -8.77 8.01 -10.49
C THR A 7 -9.73 9.05 -9.89
N ALA A 8 -10.95 9.18 -10.42
CA ALA A 8 -11.90 10.17 -9.93
C ALA A 8 -12.42 9.79 -8.53
N ALA A 9 -12.73 8.51 -8.31
CA ALA A 9 -13.12 8.03 -6.99
C ALA A 9 -11.96 8.07 -5.98
N ALA A 10 -10.72 7.81 -6.40
CA ALA A 10 -9.54 7.93 -5.55
C ALA A 10 -9.33 9.38 -5.10
N ARG A 11 -9.41 10.34 -6.04
CA ARG A 11 -9.32 11.78 -5.75
C ARG A 11 -10.38 12.23 -4.74
N ARG A 12 -11.65 11.87 -4.93
CA ARG A 12 -12.73 12.20 -3.98
C ARG A 12 -12.46 11.65 -2.58
N ALA A 13 -11.97 10.42 -2.48
CA ALA A 13 -11.65 9.80 -1.19
C ALA A 13 -10.47 10.50 -0.49
N GLU A 14 -9.43 10.87 -1.24
CA GLU A 14 -8.30 11.65 -0.71
C GLU A 14 -8.71 13.06 -0.29
N ASP A 15 -9.55 13.74 -1.08
CA ASP A 15 -10.06 15.07 -0.73
C ASP A 15 -10.87 15.02 0.58
N ALA A 16 -11.70 13.98 0.79
CA ALA A 16 -12.40 13.77 2.05
C ALA A 16 -11.44 13.61 3.25
N LEU A 17 -10.37 12.84 3.09
CA LEU A 17 -9.31 12.71 4.12
C LEU A 17 -8.60 14.04 4.39
N TRP A 18 -8.29 14.82 3.37
CA TRP A 18 -7.67 16.14 3.54
C TRP A 18 -8.60 17.12 4.25
N CYS A 19 -9.88 17.18 3.89
CA CYS A 19 -10.87 17.99 4.60
C CYS A 19 -10.92 17.63 6.09
N ALA A 20 -10.92 16.34 6.42
CA ALA A 20 -10.92 15.87 7.81
C ALA A 20 -9.60 16.19 8.54
N THR A 21 -8.46 16.10 7.85
CA THR A 21 -7.13 16.44 8.37
C THR A 21 -7.05 17.92 8.72
N ASP A 22 -7.43 18.80 7.78
CA ASP A 22 -7.37 20.24 8.00
C ASP A 22 -8.37 20.71 9.07
N ALA A 23 -9.53 20.06 9.19
CA ALA A 23 -10.47 20.36 10.27
C ALA A 23 -9.88 20.08 11.66
N VAL A 24 -9.04 19.06 11.80
CA VAL A 24 -8.33 18.75 13.05
C VAL A 24 -7.25 19.77 13.32
N LEU A 25 -6.38 20.02 12.34
CA LEU A 25 -5.26 20.95 12.50
C LEU A 25 -5.74 22.37 12.82
N ARG A 26 -6.84 22.82 12.21
CA ARG A 26 -7.47 24.12 12.55
C ARG A 26 -7.98 24.15 14.00
N ARG A 27 -8.57 23.05 14.48
CA ARG A 27 -9.11 22.96 15.84
C ARG A 27 -8.01 22.98 16.90
N THR A 28 -6.86 22.39 16.59
CA THR A 28 -5.74 22.23 17.54
C THR A 28 -4.65 23.29 17.38
N GLY A 29 -4.74 24.19 16.40
CA GLY A 29 -3.74 25.22 16.13
C GLY A 29 -2.45 24.71 15.49
N ALA A 30 -2.36 23.43 15.12
CA ALA A 30 -1.14 22.78 14.61
C ALA A 30 -0.87 23.01 13.10
N GLY A 31 -1.40 24.09 12.50
CA GLY A 31 -1.62 24.19 11.05
C GLY A 31 -0.47 24.70 10.16
N GLU A 32 0.56 25.34 10.71
CA GLU A 32 1.41 26.24 9.90
C GLU A 32 2.67 25.62 9.28
N VAL A 33 3.15 24.46 9.72
CA VAL A 33 4.58 24.12 9.50
C VAL A 33 4.87 23.13 8.35
N THR A 34 3.87 22.65 7.60
CA THR A 34 4.11 21.58 6.61
C THR A 34 3.49 21.87 5.23
N PRO A 35 4.16 21.48 4.12
CA PRO A 35 3.62 21.64 2.77
C PRO A 35 2.18 21.12 2.63
N PRO A 36 1.35 21.78 1.80
CA PRO A 36 -0.04 21.36 1.60
C PRO A 36 -0.07 19.93 1.07
N ARG A 37 -1.01 19.14 1.58
CA ARG A 37 -1.25 17.75 1.17
C ARG A 37 -0.03 16.80 1.32
N HIS A 38 0.82 17.03 2.32
CA HIS A 38 1.96 16.17 2.65
C HIS A 38 1.66 15.17 3.80
N PRO A 39 2.12 13.90 3.75
CA PRO A 39 1.85 12.88 4.78
C PRO A 39 2.15 13.31 6.23
N ALA A 40 3.19 14.12 6.46
CA ALA A 40 3.48 14.65 7.80
C ALA A 40 2.35 15.51 8.40
N ARG A 41 1.51 16.17 7.58
CA ARG A 41 0.29 16.86 8.08
C ARG A 41 -0.73 15.89 8.64
N LYS A 42 -0.91 14.73 8.00
CA LYS A 42 -1.81 13.69 8.50
C LYS A 42 -1.26 13.09 9.80
N ALA A 43 0.06 12.93 9.91
CA ALA A 43 0.70 12.48 11.14
C ALA A 43 0.50 13.48 12.28
N ALA A 44 0.72 14.77 12.04
CA ALA A 44 0.47 15.83 13.01
C ALA A 44 -1.00 15.89 13.43
N ALA A 45 -1.94 15.76 12.48
CA ALA A 45 -3.37 15.70 12.79
C ALA A 45 -3.73 14.47 13.64
N HIS A 46 -3.10 13.33 13.38
CA HIS A 46 -3.31 12.12 14.18
C HIS A 46 -2.79 12.31 15.61
N GLN A 47 -1.57 12.82 15.77
CA GLN A 47 -0.98 13.12 17.08
C GLN A 47 -1.84 14.11 17.88
N ALA A 48 -2.31 15.19 17.23
CA ALA A 48 -3.14 16.19 17.87
C ALA A 48 -4.53 15.68 18.29
N ARG A 49 -4.98 14.51 17.78
CA ARG A 49 -6.20 13.83 18.26
C ARG A 49 -5.94 12.94 19.47
N THR A 50 -4.74 12.38 19.59
CA THR A 50 -4.38 11.43 20.65
C THR A 50 -3.86 12.12 21.91
N GLU A 51 -3.31 13.34 21.77
CA GLU A 51 -2.90 14.13 22.92
C GLU A 51 -4.14 14.64 23.68
N PRO A 52 -4.19 14.49 25.02
CA PRO A 52 -5.21 15.11 25.82
C PRO A 52 -5.19 16.62 25.55
N LEU A 53 -6.34 17.20 25.17
CA LEU A 53 -6.45 18.65 25.07
C LEU A 53 -5.99 19.24 26.40
N PRO A 54 -4.94 20.09 26.42
CA PRO A 54 -4.56 20.74 27.66
C PRO A 54 -5.78 21.51 28.16
N LEU A 55 -6.23 21.16 29.38
CA LEU A 55 -7.25 21.92 30.10
C LEU A 55 -6.75 23.37 30.17
N THR A 56 -7.31 24.24 29.34
CA THR A 56 -6.83 25.61 29.19
C THR A 56 -7.02 26.37 30.50
N GLY A 57 -5.91 26.55 31.23
CA GLY A 57 -5.62 27.82 31.88
C GLY A 57 -5.24 28.87 30.83
N PRO A 58 -5.31 30.17 31.15
CA PRO A 58 -5.04 31.25 30.20
C PRO A 58 -3.60 31.17 29.63
N PRO A 59 -3.40 31.60 28.37
CA PRO A 59 -2.16 31.35 27.65
C PRO A 59 -1.08 32.37 28.05
N ASP A 60 -0.08 31.95 28.82
CA ASP A 60 1.20 32.64 28.88
C ASP A 60 2.07 32.18 27.69
N ARG A 61 2.43 33.17 26.88
CA ARG A 61 3.17 33.03 25.62
C ARG A 61 4.69 32.98 25.85
N GLU A 62 5.35 32.52 24.81
CA GLU A 62 6.77 32.70 24.42
C GLU A 62 7.74 31.58 24.84
N GLY A 63 7.78 30.54 23.98
CA GLY A 63 8.91 29.62 23.88
C GLY A 63 9.62 29.78 22.51
N PRO A 64 10.95 29.56 22.44
CA PRO A 64 11.74 29.87 21.26
C PRO A 64 11.46 28.91 20.11
N VAL A 65 11.34 29.48 18.91
CA VAL A 65 11.20 28.76 17.64
C VAL A 65 12.52 28.04 17.34
N GLY A 66 12.53 26.71 17.40
CA GLY A 66 13.69 25.90 17.05
C GLY A 66 13.87 25.78 15.53
N ASP A 67 15.09 26.02 15.05
CA ASP A 67 15.49 25.80 13.65
C ASP A 67 15.43 24.31 13.30
N GLY A 68 14.38 23.92 12.57
CA GLY A 68 14.23 22.59 12.01
C GLY A 68 15.19 22.32 10.83
N PRO A 69 15.55 21.06 10.56
CA PRO A 69 16.46 20.71 9.47
C PRO A 69 15.89 21.14 8.11
N ARG A 70 16.67 21.96 7.40
CA ARG A 70 16.39 22.38 6.01
C ARG A 70 16.41 21.15 5.09
N THR A 71 15.27 20.82 4.52
CA THR A 71 15.17 19.89 3.39
C THR A 71 15.80 20.53 2.15
N VAL A 72 16.76 19.83 1.53
CA VAL A 72 17.31 20.24 0.22
C VAL A 72 16.21 19.98 -0.82
N PRO A 73 15.76 21.01 -1.57
CA PRO A 73 14.77 20.79 -2.62
C PRO A 73 15.40 19.93 -3.71
N LEU A 74 14.89 18.71 -3.89
CA LEU A 74 15.21 17.92 -5.08
C LEU A 74 14.63 18.63 -6.33
N PRO A 75 15.31 18.53 -7.48
CA PRO A 75 14.85 19.17 -8.72
C PRO A 75 13.42 18.74 -9.05
N ARG A 76 12.58 19.74 -9.36
CA ARG A 76 11.18 19.54 -9.73
C ARG A 76 11.13 18.64 -10.99
N PRO A 77 10.39 17.52 -10.97
CA PRO A 77 10.34 16.63 -12.11
C PRO A 77 9.76 17.35 -13.34
N ALA A 78 10.31 17.04 -14.52
CA ALA A 78 9.79 17.51 -15.80
C ALA A 78 8.30 17.18 -15.94
N ALA A 79 7.55 18.04 -16.63
CA ALA A 79 6.12 17.86 -16.86
C ALA A 79 5.82 16.44 -17.41
N GLY A 80 4.87 15.74 -16.79
CA GLY A 80 4.50 14.37 -17.16
C GLY A 80 5.11 13.25 -16.30
N ARG A 81 6.19 13.54 -15.54
CA ARG A 81 6.72 12.58 -14.55
C ARG A 81 5.87 12.55 -13.29
N TRP A 82 5.72 11.37 -12.68
CA TRP A 82 5.00 11.21 -11.42
C TRP A 82 5.68 12.05 -10.33
N ALA A 83 5.02 13.12 -9.90
CA ALA A 83 5.50 14.02 -8.86
C ALA A 83 5.30 13.41 -7.46
N VAL A 84 6.08 12.36 -7.17
CA VAL A 84 6.12 11.70 -5.86
C VAL A 84 7.38 12.11 -5.11
N ASP A 85 7.26 12.34 -3.81
CA ASP A 85 8.40 12.66 -2.95
C ASP A 85 9.19 11.37 -2.63
N LEU A 86 10.50 11.39 -2.92
CA LEU A 86 11.43 10.31 -2.58
C LEU A 86 12.02 10.60 -1.21
N ALA A 87 11.36 10.08 -0.18
CA ALA A 87 11.60 10.51 1.17
C ALA A 87 13.01 10.18 1.66
N ALA A 88 13.67 11.17 2.26
CA ALA A 88 14.69 10.92 3.25
C ALA A 88 14.04 10.44 4.57
N PRO A 89 14.80 9.80 5.47
CA PRO A 89 14.34 9.55 6.84
C PRO A 89 13.80 10.82 7.48
N ALA A 90 12.66 10.71 8.17
CA ALA A 90 11.96 11.83 8.78
C ALA A 90 11.14 11.36 9.99
N PRO A 91 10.90 12.20 11.01
CA PRO A 91 10.28 11.78 12.27
C PRO A 91 8.92 11.07 12.11
N HIS A 92 8.05 11.54 11.22
CA HIS A 92 6.74 10.90 11.00
C HIS A 92 6.87 9.51 10.37
N LEU A 93 7.88 9.31 9.53
CA LEU A 93 8.19 8.03 8.90
C LEU A 93 8.84 7.06 9.89
N ASP A 94 9.78 7.53 10.71
CA ASP A 94 10.40 6.72 11.77
C ASP A 94 9.35 6.23 12.78
N ALA A 95 8.41 7.10 13.16
CA ALA A 95 7.30 6.71 14.02
C ALA A 95 6.40 5.64 13.37
N ALA A 96 6.18 5.72 12.06
CA ALA A 96 5.43 4.70 11.31
C ALA A 96 6.16 3.35 11.28
N VAL A 97 7.48 3.38 11.06
CA VAL A 97 8.32 2.17 11.15
C VAL A 97 8.29 1.57 12.55
N GLY A 98 8.38 2.39 13.60
CA GLY A 98 8.27 1.94 15.00
C GLY A 98 6.95 1.22 15.29
N ARG A 99 5.82 1.78 14.83
CA ARG A 99 4.50 1.12 14.93
C ARG A 99 4.44 -0.17 14.14
N ALA A 100 4.98 -0.20 12.92
CA ALA A 100 5.00 -1.39 12.08
C ALA A 100 5.79 -2.52 12.74
N LEU A 101 6.98 -2.22 13.28
CA LEU A 101 7.80 -3.17 14.03
C LEU A 101 7.10 -3.68 15.29
N ALA A 102 6.43 -2.81 16.05
CA ALA A 102 5.66 -3.20 17.23
C ALA A 102 4.48 -4.13 16.91
N SER A 103 3.99 -4.14 15.66
CA SER A 103 2.90 -5.02 15.21
C SER A 103 3.35 -6.43 14.80
N ILE A 104 4.67 -6.69 14.75
CA ILE A 104 5.23 -8.00 14.42
C ILE A 104 5.19 -8.87 15.68
N PRO A 105 4.53 -10.06 15.66
CA PRO A 105 4.49 -10.94 16.82
C PRO A 105 5.89 -11.32 17.31
N GLN A 106 6.17 -11.07 18.60
CA GLN A 106 7.40 -11.50 19.26
C GLN A 106 7.38 -13.05 19.33
N GLY A 107 8.35 -13.72 18.70
CA GLY A 107 8.45 -15.19 18.71
C GLY A 107 8.79 -15.85 17.37
N ARG A 108 8.76 -15.12 16.25
CA ARG A 108 9.37 -15.59 14.99
C ARG A 108 10.85 -15.21 14.94
N GLY A 109 11.70 -15.91 15.71
CA GLY A 109 13.15 -15.80 15.57
C GLY A 109 13.96 -15.91 16.86
N THR A 110 13.81 -16.99 17.62
CA THR A 110 14.86 -17.41 18.57
C THR A 110 15.72 -18.49 17.93
N THR A 111 16.69 -18.05 17.14
CA THR A 111 17.99 -18.71 17.01
C THR A 111 19.06 -17.62 17.13
N THR A 112 19.37 -17.28 18.38
CA THR A 112 20.70 -16.96 18.93
C THR A 112 21.62 -15.91 18.29
N ASP A 113 21.22 -15.13 17.28
CA ASP A 113 21.99 -13.94 16.89
C ASP A 113 21.39 -12.68 17.51
N THR A 114 22.04 -12.20 18.56
CA THR A 114 21.76 -10.98 19.35
C THR A 114 21.89 -9.66 18.57
N GLU A 115 21.91 -9.69 17.24
CA GLU A 115 21.84 -8.53 16.35
C GLU A 115 20.82 -8.82 15.24
N GLY A 116 19.53 -8.81 15.57
CA GLY A 116 18.47 -9.00 14.57
C GLY A 116 18.49 -7.87 13.53
N PRO A 117 18.46 -8.15 12.22
CA PRO A 117 18.49 -7.12 11.19
C PRO A 117 17.14 -6.42 11.16
N GLY A 118 16.97 -5.44 12.05
CA GLY A 118 15.83 -4.53 12.11
C GLY A 118 15.59 -3.87 10.75
N VAL A 119 14.46 -3.19 10.62
CA VAL A 119 14.21 -2.36 9.44
C VAL A 119 14.49 -0.90 9.79
N VAL A 120 15.24 -0.23 8.94
CA VAL A 120 15.56 1.20 9.08
C VAL A 120 15.18 1.95 7.81
N LEU A 121 14.86 3.23 7.93
CA LEU A 121 14.73 4.12 6.79
C LEU A 121 16.10 4.52 6.27
N ARG A 122 16.18 4.71 4.96
CA ARG A 122 17.37 5.30 4.34
C ARG A 122 16.98 6.23 3.20
N ALA A 123 17.89 7.14 2.89
CA ALA A 123 17.75 8.00 1.72
C ALA A 123 17.82 7.17 0.43
N TRP A 124 17.15 7.69 -0.60
CA TRP A 124 17.24 7.19 -1.97
C TRP A 124 18.59 7.52 -2.59
N LYS A 125 19.10 6.60 -3.42
CA LYS A 125 20.22 6.86 -4.33
C LYS A 125 19.73 7.24 -5.72
N ALA A 126 20.59 7.85 -6.53
CA ALA A 126 20.24 8.29 -7.88
C ALA A 126 19.85 7.10 -8.78
N GLU A 127 20.54 5.98 -8.69
CA GLU A 127 20.26 4.77 -9.49
C GLU A 127 18.92 4.16 -9.11
N GLU A 128 18.53 4.26 -7.84
CA GLU A 128 17.26 3.77 -7.32
C GLU A 128 16.09 4.64 -7.80
N ALA A 129 16.30 5.95 -7.84
CA ALA A 129 15.35 6.89 -8.43
C ALA A 129 15.16 6.62 -9.94
N THR A 130 16.22 6.20 -10.65
CA THR A 130 16.11 5.75 -12.05
C THR A 130 15.22 4.52 -12.19
N VAL A 131 15.36 3.51 -11.30
CA VAL A 131 14.48 2.32 -11.30
C VAL A 131 13.01 2.71 -11.05
N LEU A 132 12.75 3.66 -10.16
CA LEU A 132 11.38 4.16 -9.97
C LEU A 132 10.85 4.87 -11.22
N GLY A 133 11.68 5.69 -11.87
CA GLY A 133 11.33 6.35 -13.14
C GLY A 133 10.95 5.32 -14.21
N GLU A 134 11.80 4.32 -14.43
CA GLU A 134 11.53 3.21 -15.35
C GLU A 134 10.24 2.47 -14.96
N THR A 135 10.06 2.17 -13.68
CA THR A 135 8.86 1.49 -13.19
C THR A 135 7.59 2.28 -13.47
N ALA A 136 7.61 3.59 -13.24
CA ALA A 136 6.47 4.46 -13.52
C ALA A 136 6.17 4.51 -15.03
N GLU A 137 7.18 4.63 -15.88
CA GLU A 137 7.02 4.63 -17.34
C GLU A 137 6.46 3.28 -17.84
N ARG A 138 6.97 2.15 -17.35
CA ARG A 138 6.47 0.81 -17.69
C ARG A 138 5.05 0.59 -17.19
N LEU A 139 4.73 1.06 -15.97
CA LEU A 139 3.38 0.95 -15.43
C LEU A 139 2.39 1.82 -16.21
N ASP A 140 2.79 3.00 -16.69
CA ASP A 140 1.96 3.83 -17.56
C ASP A 140 1.66 3.15 -18.90
N GLN A 141 2.65 2.41 -19.44
CA GLN A 141 2.48 1.65 -20.67
C GLN A 141 1.51 0.47 -20.51
N VAL A 142 1.66 -0.34 -19.45
CA VAL A 142 0.87 -1.57 -19.28
C VAL A 142 -0.45 -1.35 -18.55
N TRP A 143 -0.55 -0.34 -17.69
CA TRP A 143 -1.75 -0.07 -16.89
C TRP A 143 -1.88 1.41 -16.48
N PRO A 144 -2.12 2.33 -17.45
CA PRO A 144 -2.12 3.78 -17.21
C PRO A 144 -3.14 4.20 -16.14
N ALA A 145 -4.32 3.56 -16.11
CA ALA A 145 -5.34 3.82 -15.11
C ALA A 145 -4.86 3.56 -13.66
N MET A 146 -4.03 2.52 -13.45
CA MET A 146 -3.47 2.22 -12.13
C MET A 146 -2.45 3.28 -11.73
N LEU A 147 -1.56 3.71 -12.63
CA LEU A 147 -0.62 4.80 -12.34
C LEU A 147 -1.35 6.11 -12.02
N ALA A 148 -2.41 6.42 -12.77
CA ALA A 148 -3.25 7.59 -12.51
C ALA A 148 -3.90 7.52 -11.12
N GLU A 149 -4.40 6.37 -10.70
CA GLU A 149 -4.93 6.18 -9.33
C GLU A 149 -3.84 6.32 -8.25
N LEU A 150 -2.65 5.72 -8.46
CA LEU A 150 -1.52 5.85 -7.53
C LEU A 150 -1.11 7.31 -7.34
N ARG A 151 -1.13 8.12 -8.40
CA ARG A 151 -0.83 9.57 -8.36
C ARG A 151 -1.79 10.37 -7.49
N GLU A 152 -2.98 9.85 -7.20
CA GLU A 152 -3.93 10.50 -6.28
C GLU A 152 -3.61 10.19 -4.82
N GLY A 153 -3.34 8.93 -4.50
CA GLY A 153 -3.16 8.46 -3.12
C GLY A 153 -1.73 8.55 -2.60
N VAL A 154 -0.74 8.27 -3.44
CA VAL A 154 0.66 8.14 -3.03
C VAL A 154 1.41 9.44 -3.30
N ARG A 155 1.82 10.10 -2.22
CA ARG A 155 2.54 11.37 -2.21
C ARG A 155 4.01 11.21 -1.86
N GLN A 156 4.35 10.18 -1.11
CA GLN A 156 5.70 9.95 -0.61
C GLN A 156 6.03 8.45 -0.69
N ILE A 157 7.26 8.12 -1.11
CA ILE A 157 7.78 6.75 -1.08
C ILE A 157 9.04 6.73 -0.23
N ALA A 158 9.01 5.94 0.83
CA ALA A 158 10.12 5.78 1.77
C ALA A 158 10.80 4.42 1.56
N LEU A 159 12.14 4.40 1.53
CA LEU A 159 12.90 3.17 1.38
C LEU A 159 13.28 2.55 2.71
N LEU A 160 12.91 1.28 2.84
CA LEU A 160 13.28 0.42 3.95
C LEU A 160 14.56 -0.36 3.61
N CYS A 161 15.43 -0.52 4.60
CA CYS A 161 16.59 -1.42 4.56
C CYS A 161 16.51 -2.39 5.73
N GLY A 162 16.67 -3.69 5.49
CA GLY A 162 16.54 -4.74 6.50
C GLY A 162 15.70 -5.92 6.02
N ARG A 163 15.47 -6.89 6.90
CA ARG A 163 14.74 -8.13 6.57
C ARG A 163 13.38 -8.26 7.25
N ALA A 164 13.07 -7.39 8.21
CA ALA A 164 11.86 -7.52 9.01
C ALA A 164 10.57 -7.20 8.24
N ILE A 165 10.62 -6.23 7.32
CA ILE A 165 9.45 -5.72 6.60
C ILE A 165 9.76 -5.53 5.11
N ASP A 166 8.92 -6.10 4.26
CA ASP A 166 9.00 -6.01 2.79
C ASP A 166 8.39 -4.71 2.23
N GLY A 167 7.37 -4.21 2.92
CA GLY A 167 6.61 -3.01 2.59
C GLY A 167 5.44 -2.87 3.54
N PHE A 168 4.93 -1.65 3.68
CA PHE A 168 3.68 -1.37 4.40
C PHE A 168 3.14 0.03 4.08
N THR A 169 1.93 0.29 4.56
CA THR A 169 1.34 1.62 4.70
C THR A 169 0.85 1.82 6.13
N ASP A 170 0.81 3.07 6.56
CA ASP A 170 0.31 3.45 7.88
C ASP A 170 -0.72 4.57 7.75
N PHE A 171 -1.88 4.39 8.37
CA PHE A 171 -2.99 5.34 8.29
C PHE A 171 -2.61 6.70 8.91
N THR A 172 -1.73 6.71 9.91
CA THR A 172 -1.29 7.97 10.54
C THR A 172 -0.43 8.81 9.59
N THR A 173 0.28 8.18 8.64
CA THR A 173 1.09 8.84 7.61
C THR A 173 0.50 8.62 6.22
N HIS A 174 -0.84 8.60 6.12
CA HIS A 174 -1.53 8.19 4.90
C HIS A 174 -1.06 8.95 3.65
N GLY A 175 -0.74 8.20 2.60
CA GLY A 175 -0.13 8.69 1.38
C GLY A 175 1.40 8.57 1.35
N ALA A 176 2.02 8.14 2.44
CA ALA A 176 3.35 7.54 2.44
C ALA A 176 3.25 6.03 2.21
N VAL A 177 4.06 5.53 1.27
CA VAL A 177 4.23 4.11 0.98
C VAL A 177 5.66 3.70 1.34
N PHE A 178 5.82 2.62 2.10
CA PHE A 178 7.12 2.11 2.50
C PHE A 178 7.46 0.88 1.67
N VAL A 179 8.61 0.89 1.01
CA VAL A 179 9.05 -0.22 0.14
C VAL A 179 10.45 -0.66 0.54
N ASN A 180 10.67 -1.97 0.67
CA ASN A 180 12.01 -2.49 0.89
C ASN A 180 12.90 -2.30 -0.35
N ALA A 181 14.10 -1.74 -0.13
CA ALA A 181 15.13 -1.54 -1.14
C ALA A 181 15.45 -2.80 -1.95
N ALA A 182 15.33 -3.97 -1.35
CA ALA A 182 15.52 -5.24 -2.04
C ALA A 182 14.53 -5.42 -3.20
N ARG A 183 13.42 -4.67 -3.27
CA ARG A 183 12.44 -4.70 -4.38
C ARG A 183 12.93 -3.95 -5.64
N LEU A 184 14.00 -3.15 -5.54
CA LEU A 184 14.54 -2.39 -6.66
C LEU A 184 15.47 -3.23 -7.58
N THR A 185 15.85 -4.42 -7.13
CA THR A 185 16.78 -5.30 -7.86
C THR A 185 16.10 -6.57 -8.36
N VAL A 186 16.78 -7.36 -9.18
CA VAL A 186 16.26 -8.67 -9.62
C VAL A 186 16.06 -9.58 -8.40
N GLY A 187 14.87 -10.18 -8.30
CA GLY A 187 14.52 -11.08 -7.21
C GLY A 187 15.10 -12.48 -7.38
N ARG A 188 15.08 -13.25 -6.29
CA ARG A 188 15.52 -14.67 -6.29
C ARG A 188 14.74 -15.56 -7.27
N THR A 189 13.52 -15.15 -7.63
CA THR A 189 12.66 -15.84 -8.60
C THR A 189 12.91 -15.39 -10.05
N GLY A 190 13.89 -14.53 -10.29
CA GLY A 190 14.17 -13.97 -11.62
C GLY A 190 13.29 -12.78 -12.03
N LEU A 191 12.36 -12.34 -11.16
CA LEU A 191 11.54 -11.16 -11.44
C LEU A 191 12.41 -9.89 -11.53
N PRO A 192 12.28 -9.08 -12.60
CA PRO A 192 13.00 -7.81 -12.73
C PRO A 192 12.69 -6.83 -11.60
N GLY A 193 13.64 -5.94 -11.29
CA GLY A 193 13.47 -4.92 -10.24
C GLY A 193 12.24 -4.02 -10.48
N TRP A 194 12.03 -3.55 -11.70
CA TRP A 194 10.87 -2.71 -12.01
C TRP A 194 9.53 -3.43 -11.81
N VAL A 195 9.44 -4.73 -12.13
CA VAL A 195 8.23 -5.55 -11.88
C VAL A 195 7.98 -5.68 -10.39
N ARG A 196 9.03 -5.93 -9.61
CA ARG A 196 8.95 -6.07 -8.15
C ARG A 196 8.61 -4.76 -7.44
N LEU A 197 9.07 -3.63 -7.98
CA LEU A 197 8.69 -2.32 -7.50
C LEU A 197 7.24 -1.98 -7.89
N ALA A 198 6.81 -2.25 -9.12
CA ALA A 198 5.41 -2.09 -9.54
C ALA A 198 4.46 -2.93 -8.66
N ASP A 199 4.81 -4.20 -8.40
CA ASP A 199 4.11 -5.10 -7.48
C ASP A 199 3.93 -4.46 -6.10
N ALA A 200 5.00 -3.90 -5.53
CA ALA A 200 4.97 -3.23 -4.22
C ALA A 200 4.15 -1.93 -4.23
N LEU A 201 4.29 -1.10 -5.27
CA LEU A 201 3.54 0.16 -5.37
C LEU A 201 2.05 -0.07 -5.55
N VAL A 202 1.65 -1.05 -6.38
CA VAL A 202 0.24 -1.44 -6.53
C VAL A 202 -0.30 -2.05 -5.25
N HIS A 203 0.49 -2.86 -4.54
CA HIS A 203 0.12 -3.45 -3.25
C HIS A 203 -0.20 -2.38 -2.21
N GLU A 204 0.80 -1.56 -1.90
CA GLU A 204 0.70 -0.55 -0.85
C GLU A 204 -0.21 0.62 -1.26
N GLY A 205 -0.19 1.01 -2.53
CA GLY A 205 -1.11 1.99 -3.08
C GLY A 205 -2.57 1.53 -3.00
N THR A 206 -2.84 0.24 -3.18
CA THR A 206 -4.18 -0.33 -2.98
C THR A 206 -4.59 -0.31 -1.52
N HIS A 207 -3.69 -0.59 -0.56
CA HIS A 207 -3.99 -0.40 0.87
C HIS A 207 -4.34 1.07 1.18
N THR A 208 -3.56 2.02 0.66
CA THR A 208 -3.83 3.46 0.76
C THR A 208 -5.22 3.78 0.21
N ARG A 209 -5.55 3.27 -0.99
CA ARG A 209 -6.85 3.45 -1.65
C ARG A 209 -8.01 2.89 -0.85
N CYS A 210 -7.87 1.68 -0.30
CA CYS A 210 -8.86 1.02 0.55
C CYS A 210 -9.11 1.83 1.82
N ASN A 211 -8.04 2.28 2.49
CA ASN A 211 -8.13 3.09 3.71
C ASN A 211 -8.88 4.41 3.45
N ALA A 212 -8.59 5.08 2.33
CA ALA A 212 -9.26 6.33 1.96
C ALA A 212 -10.75 6.12 1.65
N ALA A 213 -11.12 5.05 0.94
CA ALA A 213 -12.53 4.73 0.72
C ALA A 213 -13.26 4.37 2.02
N ALA A 214 -12.65 3.50 2.83
CA ALA A 214 -13.26 3.04 4.08
C ALA A 214 -13.50 4.18 5.08
N PHE A 215 -12.68 5.24 5.02
CA PHE A 215 -12.88 6.45 5.81
C PHE A 215 -14.25 7.10 5.57
N SER A 216 -14.71 7.15 4.31
CA SER A 216 -16.00 7.76 3.95
C SER A 216 -17.14 6.75 3.92
N THR A 217 -16.84 5.51 3.53
CA THR A 217 -17.84 4.46 3.34
C THR A 217 -17.27 3.11 3.76
N PRO A 218 -17.55 2.65 4.99
CA PRO A 218 -17.02 1.40 5.51
C PRO A 218 -17.40 0.18 4.64
N PHE A 219 -16.47 -0.76 4.47
CA PHE A 219 -16.72 -2.02 3.78
C PHE A 219 -17.31 -3.11 4.67
N LEU A 220 -17.08 -3.00 5.98
CA LEU A 220 -17.57 -3.94 6.98
C LEU A 220 -18.56 -3.25 7.91
N MET A 221 -19.56 -3.99 8.37
CA MET A 221 -20.43 -3.56 9.46
C MET A 221 -19.61 -3.39 10.74
N ALA A 222 -19.99 -2.43 11.58
CA ALA A 222 -19.34 -2.25 12.88
C ALA A 222 -19.54 -3.51 13.72
N ALA A 223 -18.45 -4.12 14.19
CA ALA A 223 -18.53 -5.29 15.06
C ALA A 223 -19.07 -4.87 16.43
N THR A 224 -20.03 -5.61 16.98
CA THR A 224 -20.55 -5.40 18.35
C THR A 224 -19.69 -6.10 19.42
N GLY A 225 -18.40 -6.32 19.15
CA GLY A 225 -17.48 -7.08 20.01
C GLY A 225 -16.06 -7.13 19.45
N PRO A 226 -15.15 -7.92 20.05
CA PRO A 226 -13.80 -8.12 19.51
C PRO A 226 -13.91 -8.58 18.05
N GLY A 227 -13.27 -7.84 17.14
CA GLY A 227 -13.44 -8.03 15.69
C GLY A 227 -13.17 -9.46 15.25
N THR A 228 -13.91 -9.95 14.25
CA THR A 228 -13.75 -11.31 13.71
C THR A 228 -12.33 -11.50 13.19
N SER A 229 -11.59 -12.41 13.80
CA SER A 229 -10.28 -12.85 13.34
C SER A 229 -10.42 -14.08 12.44
N VAL A 230 -9.78 -14.04 11.28
CA VAL A 230 -9.81 -15.10 10.27
C VAL A 230 -8.41 -15.44 9.81
N MET A 231 -8.18 -16.70 9.44
CA MET A 231 -6.94 -17.09 8.77
C MET A 231 -6.85 -16.38 7.41
N THR A 232 -5.66 -15.93 7.02
CA THR A 232 -5.46 -15.26 5.73
C THR A 232 -4.47 -16.04 4.84
N PRO A 233 -4.62 -15.99 3.51
CA PRO A 233 -3.73 -16.70 2.58
C PRO A 233 -2.24 -16.34 2.68
N LEU A 234 -1.91 -15.20 3.27
CA LEU A 234 -0.54 -14.66 3.32
C LEU A 234 0.13 -14.84 4.68
N ARG A 235 -0.61 -15.20 5.74
CA ARG A 235 -0.07 -15.31 7.09
C ARG A 235 -0.63 -16.53 7.82
N PRO A 236 0.21 -17.23 8.61
CA PRO A 236 -0.23 -18.38 9.40
C PRO A 236 -0.92 -17.97 10.71
N ASP A 237 -0.96 -16.68 11.05
CA ASP A 237 -1.69 -16.15 12.20
C ASP A 237 -3.05 -15.55 11.79
N PRO A 238 -4.12 -15.71 12.60
CA PRO A 238 -5.39 -15.05 12.36
C PRO A 238 -5.25 -13.52 12.33
N ARG A 239 -5.93 -12.87 11.39
CA ARG A 239 -5.94 -11.41 11.23
C ARG A 239 -7.39 -10.89 11.28
N PRO A 240 -7.58 -9.61 11.64
CA PRO A 240 -8.90 -8.99 11.52
C PRO A 240 -9.45 -9.13 10.10
N LEU A 241 -10.75 -9.40 9.98
CA LEU A 241 -11.44 -9.54 8.69
C LEU A 241 -11.25 -8.33 7.77
N ALA A 242 -11.13 -7.12 8.33
CA ALA A 242 -10.80 -5.91 7.59
C ALA A 242 -9.46 -6.02 6.83
N GLY A 243 -8.46 -6.64 7.45
CA GLY A 243 -7.17 -6.89 6.82
C GLY A 243 -7.29 -7.87 5.66
N LEU A 244 -8.06 -8.95 5.83
CA LEU A 244 -8.34 -9.89 4.74
C LEU A 244 -9.06 -9.21 3.57
N PHE A 245 -10.07 -8.38 3.85
CA PHE A 245 -10.80 -7.66 2.82
C PHE A 245 -9.87 -6.84 1.93
N GLN A 246 -9.01 -6.01 2.54
CA GLN A 246 -8.06 -5.21 1.79
C GLN A 246 -7.05 -6.09 1.02
N GLN A 247 -6.55 -7.14 1.66
CA GLN A 247 -5.62 -8.08 1.06
C GLN A 247 -6.21 -8.76 -0.18
N THR A 248 -7.49 -9.14 -0.17
CA THR A 248 -8.16 -9.72 -1.34
C THR A 248 -8.22 -8.73 -2.51
N VAL A 249 -8.56 -7.46 -2.26
CA VAL A 249 -8.56 -6.42 -3.29
C VAL A 249 -7.16 -6.24 -3.89
N VAL A 250 -6.13 -6.23 -3.04
CA VAL A 250 -4.72 -6.18 -3.45
C VAL A 250 -4.37 -7.37 -4.35
N LEU A 251 -4.68 -8.60 -3.92
CA LEU A 251 -4.34 -9.81 -4.67
C LEU A 251 -4.99 -9.82 -6.06
N VAL A 252 -6.27 -9.44 -6.17
CA VAL A 252 -6.96 -9.35 -7.47
C VAL A 252 -6.31 -8.30 -8.38
N ARG A 253 -6.00 -7.11 -7.86
CA ARG A 253 -5.29 -6.08 -8.63
C ARG A 253 -3.90 -6.55 -9.07
N GLN A 254 -3.17 -7.27 -8.22
CA GLN A 254 -1.87 -7.83 -8.58
C GLN A 254 -2.01 -8.91 -9.66
N THR A 255 -3.03 -9.78 -9.63
CA THR A 255 -3.28 -10.73 -10.73
C THR A 255 -3.44 -10.01 -12.06
N VAL A 256 -4.21 -8.91 -12.10
CA VAL A 256 -4.41 -8.08 -13.30
C VAL A 256 -3.09 -7.43 -13.74
N LEU A 257 -2.29 -6.89 -12.80
CA LEU A 257 -0.97 -6.33 -13.09
C LEU A 257 -0.07 -7.35 -13.80
N TYR A 258 0.06 -8.55 -13.25
CA TYR A 258 0.94 -9.56 -13.82
C TYR A 258 0.43 -10.09 -15.17
N ARG A 259 -0.89 -10.14 -15.39
CA ARG A 259 -1.44 -10.42 -16.72
C ARG A 259 -0.96 -9.38 -17.73
N LEU A 260 -1.16 -8.10 -17.43
CA LEU A 260 -0.82 -6.99 -18.33
C LEU A 260 0.69 -6.96 -18.60
N ILE A 261 1.53 -7.16 -17.57
CA ILE A 261 2.98 -7.29 -17.75
C ILE A 261 3.33 -8.47 -18.64
N HIS A 262 2.71 -9.64 -18.44
CA HIS A 262 2.98 -10.82 -19.26
C HIS A 262 2.61 -10.62 -20.74
N GLN A 263 1.57 -9.82 -21.02
CA GLN A 263 1.07 -9.55 -22.38
C GLN A 263 1.88 -8.47 -23.11
N GLU A 264 2.19 -7.37 -22.41
CA GLU A 264 2.65 -6.13 -23.05
C GLU A 264 4.13 -5.84 -22.81
N ALA A 265 4.75 -6.39 -21.75
CA ALA A 265 6.11 -6.02 -21.40
C ALA A 265 7.17 -6.82 -22.20
N PRO A 266 8.27 -6.17 -22.62
CA PRO A 266 9.37 -6.84 -23.29
C PRO A 266 10.20 -7.64 -22.27
N LEU A 267 9.79 -8.88 -22.02
CA LEU A 267 10.46 -9.81 -21.10
C LEU A 267 11.35 -10.81 -21.84
N SER A 268 12.35 -11.37 -21.17
CA SER A 268 13.00 -12.61 -21.62
C SER A 268 12.17 -13.84 -21.25
N ASP A 269 12.46 -15.02 -21.81
CA ASP A 269 11.70 -16.24 -21.50
C ASP A 269 11.75 -16.62 -20.00
N PRO A 270 12.91 -16.58 -19.31
CA PRO A 270 12.94 -16.81 -17.87
C PRO A 270 12.11 -15.79 -17.07
N GLN A 271 12.07 -14.53 -17.52
CA GLN A 271 11.25 -13.49 -16.86
C GLN A 271 9.75 -13.71 -17.11
N ARG A 272 9.36 -14.12 -18.31
CA ARG A 272 7.97 -14.49 -18.63
C ARG A 272 7.48 -15.62 -17.74
N GLU A 273 8.30 -16.65 -17.54
CA GLU A 273 8.00 -17.78 -16.66
C GLU A 273 7.86 -17.33 -15.21
N ALA A 274 8.79 -16.50 -14.71
CA ALA A 274 8.72 -15.95 -13.36
C ALA A 274 7.44 -15.10 -13.13
N VAL A 275 7.04 -14.30 -14.11
CA VAL A 275 5.80 -13.50 -14.08
C VAL A 275 4.57 -14.40 -14.08
N ALA A 276 4.54 -15.44 -14.92
CA ALA A 276 3.44 -16.40 -14.98
C ALA A 276 3.28 -17.18 -13.68
N ALA A 277 4.37 -17.72 -13.13
CA ALA A 277 4.38 -18.46 -11.87
C ALA A 277 3.91 -17.57 -10.69
N ARG A 278 4.34 -16.30 -10.67
CA ARG A 278 3.88 -15.34 -9.66
C ARG A 278 2.39 -15.03 -9.80
N ARG A 279 1.87 -14.85 -11.02
CA ARG A 279 0.44 -14.65 -11.29
C ARG A 279 -0.40 -15.83 -10.80
N ALA A 280 -0.02 -17.06 -11.14
CA ALA A 280 -0.75 -18.26 -10.73
C ALA A 280 -0.91 -18.34 -9.20
N ARG A 281 0.17 -18.06 -8.46
CA ARG A 281 0.14 -18.01 -6.99
C ARG A 281 -0.78 -16.91 -6.46
N LEU A 282 -0.78 -15.73 -7.09
CA LEU A 282 -1.68 -14.63 -6.70
C LEU A 282 -3.15 -14.99 -6.94
N MET A 283 -3.46 -15.69 -8.03
CA MET A 283 -4.82 -16.16 -8.34
C MET A 283 -5.32 -17.15 -7.28
N GLU A 284 -4.52 -18.15 -6.92
CA GLU A 284 -4.84 -19.11 -5.86
C GLU A 284 -5.13 -18.39 -4.53
N GLN A 285 -4.25 -17.46 -4.14
CA GLN A 285 -4.40 -16.68 -2.91
C GLN A 285 -5.64 -15.77 -2.95
N ALA A 286 -5.92 -15.15 -4.11
CA ALA A 286 -7.10 -14.31 -4.30
C ALA A 286 -8.39 -15.14 -4.17
N SER A 287 -8.44 -16.33 -4.77
CA SER A 287 -9.57 -17.25 -4.66
C SER A 287 -9.85 -17.63 -3.21
N GLN A 288 -8.81 -18.07 -2.48
CA GLN A 288 -8.94 -18.41 -1.07
C GLN A 288 -9.44 -17.22 -0.22
N GLY A 289 -8.98 -16.01 -0.54
CA GLY A 289 -9.45 -14.79 0.11
C GLY A 289 -10.93 -14.51 -0.17
N LEU A 290 -11.36 -14.63 -1.43
CA LEU A 290 -12.76 -14.45 -1.83
C LEU A 290 -13.70 -15.48 -1.21
N ASP A 291 -13.29 -16.74 -1.15
CA ASP A 291 -14.07 -17.80 -0.51
C ASP A 291 -14.27 -17.52 0.98
N THR A 292 -13.20 -17.05 1.64
CA THR A 292 -13.27 -16.66 3.05
C THR A 292 -14.19 -15.46 3.25
N LEU A 293 -14.09 -14.41 2.42
CA LEU A 293 -15.00 -13.27 2.49
C LEU A 293 -16.46 -13.68 2.20
N GLY A 294 -16.69 -14.61 1.28
CA GLY A 294 -18.01 -15.16 0.98
C GLY A 294 -18.65 -15.85 2.19
N ARG A 295 -17.86 -16.60 2.97
CA ARG A 295 -18.31 -17.20 4.25
C ARG A 295 -18.66 -16.15 5.30
N HIS A 296 -18.09 -14.95 5.21
CA HIS A 296 -18.37 -13.82 6.10
C HIS A 296 -19.25 -12.73 5.48
N ARG A 297 -19.98 -13.03 4.39
CA ARG A 297 -20.78 -12.04 3.64
C ARG A 297 -21.72 -11.19 4.49
N VAL A 298 -22.28 -11.76 5.56
CA VAL A 298 -23.22 -11.07 6.47
C VAL A 298 -22.57 -9.93 7.27
N THR A 299 -21.25 -9.86 7.28
CA THR A 299 -20.47 -8.79 7.93
C THR A 299 -20.09 -7.66 6.97
N LEU A 300 -20.37 -7.81 5.67
CA LEU A 300 -20.08 -6.81 4.65
C LEU A 300 -21.21 -5.78 4.60
N THR A 301 -20.86 -4.51 4.41
CA THR A 301 -21.84 -3.50 4.00
C THR A 301 -22.26 -3.74 2.55
N PRO A 302 -23.33 -3.10 2.04
CA PRO A 302 -23.67 -3.18 0.62
C PRO A 302 -22.50 -2.78 -0.30
N VAL A 303 -21.70 -1.80 0.11
CA VAL A 303 -20.51 -1.37 -0.65
C VAL A 303 -19.37 -2.40 -0.55
N GLY A 304 -19.17 -3.02 0.62
CA GLY A 304 -18.22 -4.12 0.77
C GLY A 304 -18.58 -5.33 -0.09
N GLU A 305 -19.86 -5.70 -0.14
CA GLU A 305 -20.34 -6.79 -0.98
C GLU A 305 -20.20 -6.48 -2.47
N ALA A 306 -20.50 -5.26 -2.90
CA ALA A 306 -20.29 -4.84 -4.29
C ALA A 306 -18.82 -4.97 -4.72
N VAL A 307 -17.88 -4.55 -3.87
CA VAL A 307 -16.43 -4.71 -4.12
C VAL A 307 -16.03 -6.18 -4.18
N ARG A 308 -16.57 -7.03 -3.30
CA ARG A 308 -16.31 -8.48 -3.33
C ARG A 308 -16.82 -9.13 -4.62
N ILE A 309 -18.01 -8.76 -5.07
CA ILE A 309 -18.60 -9.25 -6.32
C ILE A 309 -17.74 -8.85 -7.52
N GLU A 310 -17.33 -7.58 -7.61
CA GLU A 310 -16.42 -7.13 -8.67
C GLU A 310 -15.08 -7.88 -8.64
N ALA A 311 -14.50 -8.07 -7.45
CA ALA A 311 -13.25 -8.82 -7.28
C ALA A 311 -13.38 -10.27 -7.79
N ALA A 312 -14.51 -10.93 -7.49
CA ALA A 312 -14.80 -12.27 -7.99
C ALA A 312 -15.00 -12.30 -9.50
N GLY A 313 -15.71 -11.32 -10.06
CA GLY A 313 -15.90 -11.18 -11.51
C GLY A 313 -14.57 -11.05 -12.25
N LEU A 314 -13.70 -10.14 -11.80
CA LEU A 314 -12.37 -9.96 -12.37
C LEU A 314 -11.55 -11.26 -12.30
N LEU A 315 -11.53 -11.94 -11.15
CA LEU A 315 -10.76 -13.18 -11.02
C LEU A 315 -11.28 -14.29 -11.94
N ALA A 316 -12.60 -14.40 -12.11
CA ALA A 316 -13.21 -15.37 -13.03
C ALA A 316 -12.84 -15.07 -14.50
N GLU A 317 -12.80 -13.79 -14.91
CA GLU A 317 -12.30 -13.43 -16.23
C GLU A 317 -10.83 -13.79 -16.42
N GLU A 318 -10.01 -13.64 -15.39
CA GLU A 318 -8.59 -13.99 -15.42
C GLU A 318 -8.36 -15.50 -15.59
N ASP A 319 -9.22 -16.33 -15.00
CA ASP A 319 -9.22 -17.79 -15.12
C ASP A 319 -9.70 -18.26 -16.50
N ALA A 320 -10.80 -17.69 -17.00
CA ALA A 320 -11.33 -18.00 -18.34
C ALA A 320 -10.30 -17.72 -19.47
N ARG A 321 -9.47 -16.69 -19.29
CA ARG A 321 -8.36 -16.35 -20.21
C ARG A 321 -7.22 -17.37 -20.17
N GLU A 322 -7.01 -18.08 -19.05
CA GLU A 322 -6.02 -19.16 -18.98
C GLU A 322 -6.52 -20.44 -19.66
N GLY A 323 -7.80 -20.78 -19.46
CA GLY A 323 -8.42 -22.00 -20.02
C GLY A 323 -8.52 -22.01 -21.55
N THR A 324 -8.55 -20.84 -22.19
CA THR A 324 -8.64 -20.70 -23.65
C THR A 324 -7.29 -20.78 -24.38
N ARG A 325 -6.16 -20.95 -23.67
CA ARG A 325 -4.85 -21.16 -24.32
C ARG A 325 -4.76 -22.57 -24.91
N PRO A 326 -4.68 -22.72 -26.25
CA PRO A 326 -4.53 -24.04 -26.89
C PRO A 326 -3.21 -24.67 -26.45
N GLY A 327 -3.28 -25.80 -25.73
CA GLY A 327 -2.10 -26.54 -25.28
C GLY A 327 -2.12 -26.98 -23.81
N ARG A 328 -3.06 -26.52 -22.98
CA ARG A 328 -3.25 -27.08 -21.64
C ARG A 328 -4.04 -28.39 -21.78
N LEU A 329 -3.33 -29.52 -21.91
CA LEU A 329 -3.95 -30.83 -21.75
C LEU A 329 -4.63 -30.87 -20.37
N PRO A 330 -5.90 -31.31 -20.27
CA PRO A 330 -6.58 -31.39 -18.99
C PRO A 330 -5.74 -32.25 -18.04
N GLY A 331 -5.25 -31.63 -16.96
CA GLY A 331 -4.45 -32.31 -15.96
C GLY A 331 -5.27 -33.47 -15.41
N GLY A 332 -4.82 -34.69 -15.67
CA GLY A 332 -5.38 -35.88 -15.07
C GLY A 332 -5.19 -35.79 -13.57
N HIS A 333 -6.29 -35.56 -12.84
CA HIS A 333 -6.35 -35.91 -11.44
C HIS A 333 -6.35 -37.44 -11.35
N ALA A 334 -5.19 -37.98 -10.97
CA ALA A 334 -5.07 -39.32 -10.39
C ALA A 334 -5.14 -39.21 -8.87
#